data_AF-K1QHE8-F1
#
_entry.id   AF-K1QHE8-F1
#
_cell.length_a   1.000
_cell.length_b   1.000
_cell.length_c   1.000
_cell.angle_alpha   90.00
_cell.angle_beta   90.00
_cell.angle_gamma   90.00
#
_symmetry.space_group_name_H-M   'P 1'
#
loop_
_entity.id
_entity.type
_entity.pdbx_description
1 polymer ?
#
loop_
_entity_poly.entity_id
_entity_poly.type
_entity_poly.pdbx_seq_one_letter_code
_entity_poly.pdbx_strand_id
1 'polypeptide(L)'
;MQRYRIRCTRKHIVLVAIVCLALTGLVMKTHLVQRVHCVGVLGDRYISYVKETKIVFPTETELMGYDYNTLGCLYEMYTRTLQYHCRRVRRFGEIPRRGWYLCLDFLKTSPINCTIVSANPAFDERSFVKHIQKYCNANYKILNNKDFGKTTLIEEIDVVTFSVTKVGDFDKLKKTLDTYDNNVRQLLLEIRPWDKSPSEVRNLLSSLEDLSRRDFKLVWFDIPYSCVPFFNNRESSCISLSYVRVNSKLGQFLVKTDTRSLVLPSPEIWVEFSRIEAVRSLYHEYLSTVQFHCKHVVRMGKVSDGGWDVCHDYMFMPSPTSPCIIYSFGIQNDFSFDNDISNTYGCYVFSFDPSMGVSDHRHSEKVYFYNKGLYNKETVVKRKNTYWHMDSLDGIRKQLNHVQTPIKILKMDIEHSEWISLKQIIDTGQLRDVEQLLIEFHGNGDKAKLMILKRLYDIGFRIFWHHKNPYAAFYDDQIARSRANEISFINVDFLRQQGTL
;
A
#
# COMPACT_ATOMS: atom_id res chain seq x y z
N MET A 1 -16.88 23.42 14.58
CA MET A 1 -16.85 22.12 13.88
C MET A 1 -18.08 22.01 12.99
N GLN A 2 -18.07 22.67 11.82
CA GLN A 2 -19.18 22.63 10.87
C GLN A 2 -19.07 21.38 10.00
N ARG A 3 -20.17 20.61 9.89
CA ARG A 3 -20.33 19.44 9.04
C ARG A 3 -20.26 19.87 7.57
N TYR A 4 -19.28 19.36 6.81
CA TYR A 4 -19.19 19.64 5.38
C TYR A 4 -19.79 18.51 4.55
N ARG A 5 -20.76 18.86 3.69
CA ARG A 5 -21.29 18.03 2.61
C ARG A 5 -20.24 17.94 1.51
N ILE A 6 -19.82 16.73 1.17
CA ILE A 6 -19.03 16.47 -0.03
C ILE A 6 -19.89 16.70 -1.25
N ARG A 7 -19.45 17.59 -2.13
CA ARG A 7 -19.96 17.66 -3.49
C ARG A 7 -19.50 16.41 -4.21
N CYS A 8 -20.34 15.37 -4.24
CA CYS A 8 -20.25 14.37 -5.29
C CYS A 8 -20.41 15.12 -6.62
N THR A 9 -19.31 15.36 -7.33
CA THR A 9 -19.36 15.90 -8.68
C THR A 9 -20.07 14.87 -9.55
N ARG A 10 -21.37 15.09 -9.81
CA ARG A 10 -22.06 14.51 -10.96
C ARG A 10 -21.32 14.99 -12.21
N LYS A 11 -20.37 14.21 -12.72
CA LYS A 11 -19.93 14.38 -14.09
C LYS A 11 -21.10 13.97 -14.98
N HIS A 12 -21.83 14.97 -15.47
CA HIS A 12 -22.65 14.81 -16.66
C HIS A 12 -21.72 14.45 -17.81
N ILE A 13 -21.61 13.16 -18.13
CA ILE A 13 -21.10 12.73 -19.42
C ILE A 13 -22.21 13.08 -20.42
N VAL A 14 -22.01 14.18 -21.14
CA VAL A 14 -22.81 14.53 -22.31
C VAL A 14 -22.59 13.44 -23.36
N LEU A 15 -23.70 12.95 -23.93
CA LEU A 15 -23.77 11.83 -24.85
C LEU A 15 -22.88 12.00 -26.09
N VAL A 16 -22.07 10.99 -26.39
CA VAL A 16 -21.77 10.59 -27.78
C VAL A 16 -22.01 9.08 -27.94
N ALA A 17 -23.17 8.62 -27.47
CA ALA A 17 -23.65 7.25 -27.66
C ALA A 17 -25.12 7.23 -28.10
N ILE A 18 -25.53 8.22 -28.90
CA ILE A 18 -26.69 8.11 -29.79
C ILE A 18 -26.05 7.64 -31.10
N VAL A 19 -26.08 6.34 -31.45
CA VAL A 19 -26.94 5.88 -32.56
C VAL A 19 -27.19 4.35 -32.54
N CYS A 20 -26.56 3.54 -31.67
CA CYS A 20 -26.71 2.07 -31.77
C CYS A 20 -27.55 1.35 -30.69
N LEU A 21 -28.05 2.03 -29.65
CA LEU A 21 -28.75 1.39 -28.53
C LEU A 21 -30.29 1.48 -28.57
N ALA A 22 -30.89 1.66 -29.75
CA ALA A 22 -32.35 1.76 -29.89
C ALA A 22 -33.06 0.44 -30.24
N LEU A 23 -32.36 -0.70 -30.39
CA LEU A 23 -32.98 -1.94 -30.91
C LEU A 23 -32.82 -3.21 -30.08
N THR A 24 -32.13 -3.18 -28.95
CA THR A 24 -32.13 -4.31 -28.01
C THR A 24 -32.37 -3.77 -26.61
N GLY A 25 -33.50 -4.15 -26.01
CA GLY A 25 -33.92 -3.77 -24.66
C GLY A 25 -33.04 -4.41 -23.56
N LEU A 26 -31.73 -4.28 -23.67
CA LEU A 26 -30.75 -4.68 -22.67
C LEU A 26 -30.26 -3.42 -21.96
N VAL A 27 -31.03 -2.97 -20.96
CA VAL A 27 -30.50 -2.02 -19.98
C VAL A 27 -29.46 -2.79 -19.16
N MET A 28 -28.20 -2.80 -19.60
CA MET A 28 -27.10 -3.11 -18.70
C MET A 28 -27.06 -1.99 -17.66
N LYS A 29 -27.76 -2.18 -16.53
CA LYS A 29 -27.40 -1.52 -15.28
C LYS A 29 -26.00 -2.02 -14.93
N THR A 30 -24.99 -1.34 -15.46
CA THR A 30 -23.65 -1.43 -14.90
C THR A 30 -23.72 -0.80 -13.53
N HIS A 31 -23.92 -1.63 -12.51
CA HIS A 31 -23.63 -1.30 -11.11
C HIS A 31 -22.11 -1.20 -10.96
N LEU A 32 -21.50 -0.28 -11.69
CA LEU A 32 -20.12 0.10 -11.47
C LEU A 32 -20.14 1.01 -10.24
N VAL A 33 -19.70 0.47 -9.11
CA VAL A 33 -19.26 1.29 -7.98
C VAL A 33 -18.09 2.11 -8.50
N GLN A 34 -18.35 3.31 -9.00
CA GLN A 34 -17.30 4.33 -9.07
C GLN A 34 -16.68 4.35 -7.69
N ARG A 35 -15.38 4.06 -7.55
CA ARG A 35 -14.66 4.12 -6.28
C ARG A 35 -15.02 5.44 -5.59
N VAL A 36 -15.98 5.34 -4.68
CA VAL A 36 -16.38 6.46 -3.87
C VAL A 36 -15.16 6.72 -3.01
N HIS A 37 -14.67 7.96 -2.95
CA HIS A 37 -13.62 8.30 -2.01
C HIS A 37 -14.20 8.17 -0.58
N CYS A 38 -14.13 6.95 -0.05
CA CYS A 38 -14.83 6.52 1.16
C CYS A 38 -14.42 7.30 2.40
N VAL A 39 -13.20 7.85 2.37
CA VAL A 39 -12.67 8.85 3.28
C VAL A 39 -13.70 9.94 3.60
N GLY A 40 -14.42 10.43 2.60
CA GLY A 40 -15.41 11.48 2.81
C GLY A 40 -16.80 10.98 3.23
N VAL A 41 -17.16 9.74 2.88
CA VAL A 41 -18.55 9.27 3.01
C VAL A 41 -18.90 8.81 4.41
N LEU A 42 -17.97 8.18 5.12
CA LEU A 42 -18.25 7.58 6.42
C LEU A 42 -17.86 8.46 7.61
N GLY A 43 -17.02 9.47 7.39
CA GLY A 43 -16.47 10.35 8.43
C GLY A 43 -15.77 9.58 9.56
N ASP A 44 -15.58 10.26 10.69
CA ASP A 44 -14.83 9.77 11.87
C ASP A 44 -15.61 8.73 12.70
N ARG A 45 -16.84 8.36 12.31
CA ARG A 45 -17.72 7.54 13.17
C ARG A 45 -17.22 6.11 13.38
N TYR A 46 -16.60 5.54 12.35
CA TYR A 46 -16.18 4.14 12.36
C TYR A 46 -14.66 3.98 12.50
N ILE A 47 -13.95 5.12 12.54
CA ILE A 47 -12.49 5.19 12.56
C ILE A 47 -12.06 6.42 13.37
N SER A 48 -11.15 6.22 14.32
CA SER A 48 -10.42 7.31 14.95
C SER A 48 -9.12 7.60 14.21
N TYR A 49 -8.91 8.88 13.93
CA TYR A 49 -7.76 9.40 13.22
C TYR A 49 -6.49 9.51 14.09
N VAL A 50 -6.60 9.55 15.43
CA VAL A 50 -5.45 9.75 16.33
C VAL A 50 -5.60 9.01 17.68
N LYS A 51 -4.47 8.43 18.13
CA LYS A 51 -4.18 7.81 19.45
C LYS A 51 -4.99 6.59 19.93
N GLU A 52 -6.29 6.49 19.73
CA GLU A 52 -7.06 5.31 20.19
C GLU A 52 -7.72 4.56 19.04
N THR A 53 -7.20 3.37 18.74
CA THR A 53 -7.65 2.51 17.65
C THR A 53 -8.83 1.66 18.11
N LYS A 54 -10.04 2.14 17.84
CA LYS A 54 -11.23 1.29 17.88
C LYS A 54 -11.88 1.32 16.51
N ILE A 55 -11.66 0.27 15.73
CA ILE A 55 -12.57 -0.02 14.62
C ILE A 55 -13.91 -0.36 15.27
N VAL A 56 -14.95 0.38 14.89
CA VAL A 56 -16.29 0.17 15.39
C VAL A 56 -17.08 -0.51 14.29
N PHE A 57 -17.47 -1.76 14.52
CA PHE A 57 -18.37 -2.46 13.61
C PHE A 57 -19.82 -1.97 13.85
N PRO A 58 -20.62 -1.70 12.81
CA PRO A 58 -22.01 -1.31 12.97
C PRO A 58 -22.81 -2.51 13.43
N THR A 59 -23.89 -2.27 14.17
CA THR A 59 -24.84 -3.31 14.54
C THR A 59 -25.52 -3.92 13.31
N GLU A 60 -26.07 -5.13 13.44
CA GLU A 60 -26.83 -5.76 12.34
C GLU A 60 -27.98 -4.86 11.86
N THR A 61 -28.68 -4.20 12.79
CA THR A 61 -29.76 -3.25 12.47
C THR A 61 -29.26 -2.06 11.66
N GLU A 62 -28.09 -1.52 12.00
CA GLU A 62 -27.46 -0.44 11.23
C GLU A 62 -27.06 -0.90 9.83
N LEU A 63 -26.42 -2.07 9.70
CA LEU A 63 -26.04 -2.63 8.41
C LEU A 63 -27.24 -2.85 7.49
N MET A 64 -28.39 -3.23 8.03
CA MET A 64 -29.64 -3.40 7.28
C MET A 64 -30.20 -2.07 6.75
N GLY A 65 -29.92 -0.96 7.43
CA GLY A 65 -30.33 0.38 7.02
C GLY A 65 -29.39 1.07 6.01
N TYR A 66 -28.21 0.50 5.75
CA TYR A 66 -27.23 1.11 4.85
C TYR A 66 -27.47 0.79 3.38
N ASP A 67 -27.25 1.81 2.54
CA ASP A 67 -27.23 1.65 1.11
C ASP A 67 -25.96 0.93 0.64
N TYR A 68 -25.96 0.54 -0.63
CA TYR A 68 -24.86 -0.24 -1.20
C TYR A 68 -23.52 0.50 -1.17
N ASN A 69 -23.52 1.82 -1.36
CA ASN A 69 -22.29 2.63 -1.36
C ASN A 69 -21.68 2.71 0.04
N THR A 70 -22.51 2.88 1.07
CA THR A 70 -22.09 2.91 2.47
C THR A 70 -21.50 1.56 2.87
N LEU A 71 -22.15 0.46 2.49
CA LEU A 71 -21.64 -0.91 2.72
C LEU A 71 -20.30 -1.15 2.01
N GLY A 72 -20.17 -0.74 0.75
CA GLY A 72 -18.92 -0.81 0.00
C GLY A 72 -17.80 -0.01 0.66
N CYS A 73 -18.10 1.18 1.18
CA CYS A 73 -17.12 1.98 1.89
C CYS A 73 -16.69 1.39 3.23
N LEU A 74 -17.60 0.76 3.97
CA LEU A 74 -17.24 0.03 5.20
C LEU A 74 -16.29 -1.12 4.88
N TYR A 75 -16.56 -1.84 3.78
CA TYR A 75 -15.68 -2.91 3.31
C TYR A 75 -14.27 -2.39 2.97
N GLU A 76 -14.17 -1.34 2.14
CA GLU A 76 -12.87 -0.74 1.79
C GLU A 76 -12.12 -0.25 3.02
N MET A 77 -12.83 0.36 3.99
CA MET A 77 -12.21 0.79 5.24
C MET A 77 -11.70 -0.39 6.08
N TYR A 78 -12.51 -1.42 6.32
CA TYR A 78 -12.10 -2.54 7.19
C TYR A 78 -11.01 -3.41 6.59
N THR A 79 -10.91 -3.46 5.27
CA THR A 79 -9.85 -4.20 4.58
C THR A 79 -8.56 -3.40 4.34
N ARG A 80 -8.57 -2.09 4.64
CA ARG A 80 -7.40 -1.20 4.44
C ARG A 80 -6.97 -0.42 5.67
N THR A 81 -7.64 -0.62 6.80
CA THR A 81 -7.25 0.00 8.07
C THR A 81 -6.37 -0.95 8.85
N LEU A 82 -5.07 -0.65 8.91
CA LEU A 82 -4.14 -1.44 9.70
C LEU A 82 -4.47 -1.31 11.19
N GLN A 83 -4.56 -2.45 11.86
CA GLN A 83 -4.99 -2.57 13.26
C GLN A 83 -3.81 -2.84 14.20
N TYR A 84 -2.70 -3.36 13.66
CA TYR A 84 -1.50 -3.64 14.41
C TYR A 84 -0.27 -3.37 13.55
N HIS A 85 0.78 -2.82 14.16
CA HIS A 85 2.02 -2.49 13.48
C HIS A 85 2.94 -3.71 13.42
N CYS A 86 2.96 -4.40 12.27
CA CYS A 86 4.03 -5.34 11.96
C CYS A 86 5.20 -4.59 11.31
N ARG A 87 6.41 -4.73 11.86
CA ARG A 87 7.58 -3.99 11.36
C ARG A 87 8.22 -4.72 10.20
N ARG A 88 8.32 -6.05 10.29
CA ARG A 88 8.95 -6.87 9.26
C ARG A 88 7.88 -7.61 8.49
N VAL A 89 7.37 -6.96 7.45
CA VAL A 89 6.39 -7.55 6.55
C VAL A 89 7.10 -8.01 5.28
N ARG A 90 7.03 -9.31 4.99
CA ARG A 90 7.76 -9.89 3.86
C ARG A 90 6.88 -10.71 2.96
N ARG A 91 7.06 -10.50 1.65
CA ARG A 91 6.45 -11.35 0.62
C ARG A 91 7.21 -12.66 0.44
N PHE A 92 6.50 -13.77 0.55
CA PHE A 92 6.93 -15.11 0.15
C PHE A 92 6.14 -15.55 -1.08
N GLY A 93 6.73 -16.33 -1.98
CA GLY A 93 6.18 -16.62 -3.30
C GLY A 93 6.45 -15.55 -4.37
N GLU A 94 5.81 -15.65 -5.54
CA GLU A 94 6.02 -14.75 -6.68
C GLU A 94 5.46 -13.33 -6.42
N ILE A 95 6.01 -12.27 -7.03
CA ILE A 95 5.53 -10.88 -6.85
C ILE A 95 4.20 -10.62 -7.59
N PRO A 96 4.05 -10.92 -8.89
CA PRO A 96 2.82 -10.58 -9.62
C PRO A 96 1.58 -11.37 -9.16
N ARG A 97 1.76 -12.63 -8.74
CA ARG A 97 0.72 -13.56 -8.22
C ARG A 97 1.38 -14.56 -7.26
N ARG A 98 0.66 -15.50 -6.66
CA ARG A 98 1.20 -16.70 -5.98
C ARG A 98 2.14 -16.44 -4.82
N GLY A 99 1.91 -15.34 -4.11
CA GLY A 99 2.67 -15.00 -2.93
C GLY A 99 1.79 -14.33 -1.88
N TRP A 100 2.29 -14.36 -0.66
CA TRP A 100 1.66 -13.78 0.51
C TRP A 100 2.64 -12.88 1.24
N TYR A 101 2.12 -11.81 1.81
CA TYR A 101 2.85 -11.06 2.83
C TYR A 101 2.64 -11.74 4.19
N LEU A 102 3.73 -11.90 4.95
CA LEU A 102 3.69 -12.44 6.30
C LEU A 102 4.32 -11.44 7.25
N CYS A 103 3.81 -11.42 8.48
CA CYS A 103 4.44 -10.70 9.57
C CYS A 103 5.51 -11.56 10.22
N LEU A 104 6.78 -11.19 10.02
CA LEU A 104 7.91 -11.93 10.57
C LEU A 104 8.08 -11.74 12.07
N ASP A 105 7.45 -10.71 12.66
CA ASP A 105 7.42 -10.52 14.11
C ASP A 105 6.60 -11.61 14.82
N PHE A 106 5.78 -12.37 14.09
CA PHE A 106 4.96 -13.48 14.58
C PHE A 106 5.40 -14.85 14.03
N LEU A 107 6.50 -14.90 13.27
CA LEU A 107 7.00 -16.14 12.66
C LEU A 107 8.33 -16.55 13.28
N LYS A 108 8.42 -17.80 13.74
CA LYS A 108 9.68 -18.38 14.24
C LYS A 108 10.68 -18.49 13.09
N THR A 109 11.95 -18.21 13.37
CA THR A 109 13.05 -18.38 12.41
C THR A 109 13.69 -19.77 12.56
N SER A 110 14.19 -20.33 11.45
CA SER A 110 15.05 -21.52 11.44
C SER A 110 16.12 -21.48 12.56
N PRO A 111 16.42 -22.60 13.26
CA PRO A 111 16.09 -23.99 12.92
C PRO A 111 14.68 -24.45 13.38
N ILE A 112 13.82 -23.54 13.83
CA ILE A 112 12.52 -23.93 14.38
C ILE A 112 11.53 -24.32 13.27
N ASN A 113 10.84 -25.44 13.47
CA ASN A 113 9.74 -25.88 12.60
C ASN A 113 8.58 -24.88 12.66
N CYS A 114 7.93 -24.67 11.52
CA CYS A 114 6.69 -23.91 11.44
C CYS A 114 5.60 -24.77 10.78
N THR A 115 4.35 -24.61 11.20
CA THR A 115 3.22 -25.36 10.68
C THR A 115 2.36 -24.46 9.81
N ILE A 116 2.15 -24.87 8.56
CA ILE A 116 1.38 -24.13 7.56
C ILE A 116 0.23 -25.00 7.09
N VAL A 117 -0.98 -24.45 7.19
CA VAL A 117 -2.20 -25.10 6.72
C VAL A 117 -2.80 -24.28 5.59
N SER A 118 -2.99 -24.91 4.43
CA SER A 118 -3.60 -24.27 3.26
C SER A 118 -5.02 -24.76 3.02
N ALA A 119 -5.95 -23.83 2.97
CA ALA A 119 -7.32 -24.00 2.49
C ALA A 119 -7.59 -23.01 1.34
N ASN A 120 -6.58 -22.72 0.53
CA ASN A 120 -6.65 -21.76 -0.55
C ASN A 120 -6.95 -22.44 -1.91
N PRO A 121 -8.16 -22.31 -2.46
CA PRO A 121 -8.48 -22.81 -3.81
C PRO A 121 -8.17 -21.81 -4.94
N ALA A 122 -7.82 -20.56 -4.63
CA ALA A 122 -7.80 -19.48 -5.62
C ALA A 122 -6.55 -19.46 -6.50
N PHE A 123 -5.45 -20.07 -6.05
CA PHE A 123 -4.20 -20.18 -6.80
C PHE A 123 -3.28 -21.25 -6.22
N ASP A 124 -2.33 -21.70 -7.04
CA ASP A 124 -1.26 -22.62 -6.64
C ASP A 124 -0.23 -21.92 -5.73
N GLU A 125 0.02 -22.51 -4.56
CA GLU A 125 0.91 -21.97 -3.53
C GLU A 125 2.32 -22.56 -3.54
N ARG A 126 2.70 -23.38 -4.54
CA ARG A 126 4.03 -24.02 -4.61
C ARG A 126 5.19 -23.06 -4.43
N SER A 127 5.15 -21.87 -5.05
CA SER A 127 6.22 -20.86 -4.88
C SER A 127 6.26 -20.31 -3.46
N PHE A 128 5.10 -20.02 -2.87
CA PHE A 128 4.99 -19.61 -1.47
C PHE A 128 5.60 -20.64 -0.53
N VAL A 129 5.18 -21.91 -0.64
CA VAL A 129 5.65 -23.03 0.18
C VAL A 129 7.16 -23.21 0.06
N LYS A 130 7.68 -23.20 -1.16
CA LYS A 130 9.12 -23.30 -1.41
C LYS A 130 9.92 -22.19 -0.70
N HIS A 131 9.44 -20.95 -0.78
CA HIS A 131 10.15 -19.80 -0.20
C HIS A 131 10.09 -19.83 1.33
N ILE A 132 8.94 -20.17 1.93
CA ILE A 132 8.79 -20.19 3.38
C ILE A 132 9.52 -21.38 4.03
N GLN A 133 9.62 -22.53 3.35
CA GLN A 133 10.40 -23.69 3.80
C GLN A 133 11.90 -23.39 3.99
N LYS A 134 12.45 -22.41 3.26
CA LYS A 134 13.84 -21.94 3.45
C LYS A 134 13.97 -21.02 4.67
N TYR A 135 12.88 -20.36 5.08
CA TYR A 135 12.87 -19.42 6.20
C TYR A 135 12.61 -20.11 7.55
N CYS A 136 11.68 -21.06 7.56
CA CYS A 136 11.40 -21.95 8.67
C CYS A 136 11.20 -23.37 8.13
N ASN A 137 11.57 -24.41 8.89
CA ASN A 137 11.43 -25.79 8.43
C ASN A 137 9.95 -26.19 8.39
N ALA A 138 9.27 -25.81 7.32
CA ALA A 138 7.81 -25.76 7.27
C ALA A 138 7.17 -27.12 7.01
N ASN A 139 6.34 -27.56 7.96
CA ASN A 139 5.38 -28.64 7.76
C ASN A 139 4.14 -28.08 7.06
N TYR A 140 3.94 -28.43 5.80
CA TYR A 140 2.87 -27.91 4.96
C TYR A 140 1.76 -28.94 4.76
N LYS A 141 0.53 -28.59 5.13
CA LYS A 141 -0.67 -29.41 5.00
C LYS A 141 -1.73 -28.71 4.15
N ILE A 142 -2.29 -29.40 3.16
CA ILE A 142 -3.44 -28.94 2.38
C ILE A 142 -4.72 -29.52 3.00
N LEU A 143 -5.72 -28.68 3.24
CA LEU A 143 -7.06 -29.10 3.67
C LEU A 143 -7.94 -29.38 2.46
N ASN A 144 -8.47 -30.60 2.40
CA ASN A 144 -9.50 -30.96 1.44
C ASN A 144 -10.90 -30.78 2.04
N ASN A 145 -11.94 -30.83 1.21
CA ASN A 145 -13.34 -30.76 1.66
C ASN A 145 -13.71 -31.78 2.76
N LYS A 146 -13.00 -32.93 2.82
CA LYS A 146 -13.20 -34.00 3.81
C LYS A 146 -12.53 -33.73 5.17
N ASP A 147 -11.71 -32.69 5.27
CA ASP A 147 -10.90 -32.37 6.45
C ASP A 147 -11.51 -31.24 7.29
N PHE A 148 -12.47 -30.48 6.73
CA PHE A 148 -13.21 -29.46 7.47
C PHE A 148 -14.00 -30.09 8.62
N GLY A 149 -13.72 -29.66 9.85
CA GLY A 149 -14.39 -30.17 11.06
C GLY A 149 -13.81 -31.48 11.62
N LYS A 150 -12.69 -31.99 11.07
CA LYS A 150 -11.95 -33.09 11.68
C LYS A 150 -10.88 -32.55 12.62
N THR A 151 -11.05 -32.80 13.92
CA THR A 151 -10.04 -32.54 14.94
C THR A 151 -8.80 -33.40 14.65
N THR A 152 -7.68 -32.73 14.43
CA THR A 152 -6.35 -33.35 14.61
C THR A 152 -5.75 -32.77 15.90
N LEU A 153 -4.84 -33.51 16.55
CA LEU A 153 -4.14 -33.07 17.77
C LEU A 153 -3.82 -31.57 17.71
N ILE A 154 -4.16 -30.86 18.79
CA ILE A 154 -4.08 -29.40 18.88
C ILE A 154 -2.60 -28.98 18.89
N GLU A 155 -2.01 -28.88 17.71
CA GLU A 155 -0.72 -28.26 17.47
C GLU A 155 -0.92 -26.78 17.13
N GLU A 156 0.05 -25.96 17.51
CA GLU A 156 0.08 -24.55 17.17
C GLU A 156 0.27 -24.37 15.65
N ILE A 157 -0.57 -23.56 15.02
CA ILE A 157 -0.53 -23.31 13.57
C ILE A 157 0.04 -21.92 13.33
N ASP A 158 1.24 -21.84 12.75
CA ASP A 158 1.90 -20.57 12.47
C ASP A 158 1.14 -19.78 11.40
N VAL A 159 0.66 -20.44 10.35
CA VAL A 159 0.04 -19.80 9.19
C VAL A 159 -1.14 -20.63 8.67
N VAL A 160 -2.29 -19.99 8.49
CA VAL A 160 -3.41 -20.49 7.69
C VAL A 160 -3.55 -19.63 6.44
N THR A 161 -3.53 -20.23 5.25
CA THR A 161 -3.93 -19.56 4.01
C THR A 161 -5.37 -19.92 3.65
N PHE A 162 -6.18 -18.94 3.29
CA PHE A 162 -7.59 -19.14 2.94
C PHE A 162 -8.01 -18.17 1.85
N SER A 163 -8.85 -18.63 0.91
CA SER A 163 -9.44 -17.74 -0.09
C SER A 163 -10.94 -17.87 -0.11
N VAL A 164 -11.63 -16.74 -0.01
CA VAL A 164 -13.07 -16.64 -0.18
C VAL A 164 -13.34 -16.33 -1.65
N THR A 165 -14.07 -17.23 -2.32
CA THR A 165 -14.40 -17.10 -3.75
C THR A 165 -15.90 -17.00 -3.99
N LYS A 166 -16.70 -17.37 -2.98
CA LYS A 166 -18.16 -17.34 -2.96
C LYS A 166 -18.66 -17.23 -1.52
N VAL A 167 -19.92 -16.84 -1.36
CA VAL A 167 -20.56 -16.63 -0.03
C VAL A 167 -20.38 -17.83 0.92
N GLY A 168 -20.59 -19.05 0.43
CA GLY A 168 -20.46 -20.26 1.26
C GLY A 168 -19.02 -20.57 1.75
N ASP A 169 -18.01 -19.85 1.27
CA ASP A 169 -16.64 -20.01 1.76
C ASP A 169 -16.42 -19.29 3.10
N PHE A 170 -17.28 -18.34 3.50
CA PHE A 170 -17.21 -17.73 4.84
C PHE A 170 -17.53 -18.73 5.94
N ASP A 171 -18.55 -19.57 5.75
CA ASP A 171 -18.88 -20.64 6.70
C ASP A 171 -17.74 -21.64 6.83
N LYS A 172 -17.02 -21.92 5.73
CA LYS A 172 -15.83 -22.77 5.74
C LYS A 172 -14.66 -22.10 6.45
N LEU A 173 -14.45 -20.80 6.24
CA LEU A 173 -13.44 -20.03 6.97
C LEU A 173 -13.71 -20.12 8.47
N LYS A 174 -14.95 -19.87 8.90
CA LYS A 174 -15.38 -19.99 10.30
C LYS A 174 -15.11 -21.38 10.86
N LYS A 175 -15.56 -22.44 10.17
CA LYS A 175 -15.30 -23.85 10.57
C LYS A 175 -13.80 -24.18 10.64
N THR A 176 -12.99 -23.62 9.74
CA THR A 176 -11.53 -23.81 9.75
C THR A 176 -10.93 -23.17 11.00
N LEU A 177 -11.30 -21.92 11.29
CA LEU A 177 -10.84 -21.23 12.48
C LEU A 177 -11.35 -21.90 13.77
N ASP A 178 -12.57 -22.42 13.79
CA ASP A 178 -13.12 -23.18 14.91
C ASP A 178 -12.37 -24.50 15.14
N THR A 179 -11.91 -25.17 14.07
CA THR A 179 -11.14 -26.43 14.17
C THR A 179 -9.81 -26.22 14.92
N TYR A 180 -9.19 -25.06 14.76
CA TYR A 180 -7.90 -24.73 15.37
C TYR A 180 -8.03 -23.80 16.58
N ASP A 181 -9.24 -23.33 16.90
CA ASP A 181 -9.55 -22.41 18.00
C ASP A 181 -8.54 -21.24 18.11
N ASN A 182 -7.87 -21.10 19.25
CA ASN A 182 -6.93 -20.03 19.55
C ASN A 182 -5.50 -20.30 19.05
N ASN A 183 -5.29 -21.40 18.31
CA ASN A 183 -3.95 -21.89 17.95
C ASN A 183 -3.43 -21.37 16.59
N VAL A 184 -4.25 -20.64 15.83
CA VAL A 184 -3.80 -19.96 14.59
C VAL A 184 -3.12 -18.65 14.94
N ARG A 185 -1.86 -18.47 14.52
CA ARG A 185 -1.11 -17.22 14.73
C ARG A 185 -1.33 -16.20 13.63
N GLN A 186 -1.22 -16.61 12.37
CA GLN A 186 -1.40 -15.73 11.22
C GLN A 186 -2.46 -16.30 10.29
N LEU A 187 -3.36 -15.45 9.81
CA LEU A 187 -4.36 -15.76 8.79
C LEU A 187 -4.07 -14.93 7.55
N LEU A 188 -3.82 -15.60 6.44
CA LEU A 188 -3.56 -15.02 5.13
C LEU A 188 -4.82 -15.24 4.29
N LEU A 189 -5.60 -14.17 4.13
CA LEU A 189 -6.94 -14.22 3.56
C LEU A 189 -6.97 -13.51 2.22
N GLU A 190 -7.35 -14.21 1.15
CA GLU A 190 -7.70 -13.56 -0.12
C GLU A 190 -9.21 -13.45 -0.24
N ILE A 191 -9.63 -12.22 -0.55
CA ILE A 191 -11.01 -11.86 -0.82
C ILE A 191 -11.09 -11.55 -2.31
N ARG A 192 -11.70 -12.44 -3.09
CA ARG A 192 -12.05 -12.17 -4.50
C ARG A 192 -13.39 -11.40 -4.55
N PRO A 193 -13.83 -10.79 -5.65
CA PRO A 193 -14.98 -9.89 -5.59
C PRO A 193 -16.21 -10.77 -5.46
N TRP A 194 -17.07 -10.43 -4.53
CA TRP A 194 -18.40 -11.05 -4.41
C TRP A 194 -19.43 -9.98 -4.04
N ASP A 195 -19.40 -8.85 -4.72
CA ASP A 195 -20.35 -7.78 -4.46
C ASP A 195 -21.50 -7.83 -5.49
N LYS A 196 -22.26 -8.94 -5.53
CA LYS A 196 -23.45 -9.01 -6.39
C LYS A 196 -24.68 -8.42 -5.71
N SER A 197 -24.67 -8.27 -4.38
CA SER A 197 -25.80 -7.75 -3.62
C SER A 197 -25.43 -7.17 -2.24
N PRO A 198 -26.26 -6.27 -1.68
CA PRO A 198 -26.08 -5.75 -0.33
C PRO A 198 -26.00 -6.82 0.77
N SER A 199 -26.73 -7.94 0.63
CA SER A 199 -26.70 -9.04 1.61
C SER A 199 -25.35 -9.74 1.66
N GLU A 200 -24.70 -9.91 0.51
CA GLU A 200 -23.37 -10.52 0.44
C GLU A 200 -22.30 -9.61 1.08
N VAL A 201 -22.38 -8.31 0.84
CA VAL A 201 -21.49 -7.33 1.49
C VAL A 201 -21.70 -7.33 3.01
N ARG A 202 -22.95 -7.44 3.49
CA ARG A 202 -23.23 -7.57 4.93
C ARG A 202 -22.63 -8.84 5.54
N ASN A 203 -22.76 -9.99 4.89
CA ASN A 203 -22.18 -11.25 5.37
C ASN A 203 -20.65 -11.17 5.45
N LEU A 204 -20.01 -10.48 4.49
CA LEU A 204 -18.60 -10.16 4.55
C LEU A 204 -18.26 -9.27 5.75
N LEU A 205 -18.96 -8.15 5.92
CA LEU A 205 -18.73 -7.24 7.06
C LEU A 205 -18.87 -7.98 8.41
N SER A 206 -19.87 -8.86 8.54
CA SER A 206 -20.04 -9.74 9.71
C SER A 206 -18.87 -10.71 9.89
N SER A 207 -18.32 -11.25 8.80
CA SER A 207 -17.14 -12.12 8.86
C SER A 207 -15.87 -11.37 9.28
N LEU A 208 -15.69 -10.11 8.83
CA LEU A 208 -14.59 -9.26 9.30
C LEU A 208 -14.73 -8.89 10.78
N GLU A 209 -15.96 -8.69 11.24
CA GLU A 209 -16.25 -8.49 12.66
C GLU A 209 -15.91 -9.75 13.49
N ASP A 210 -16.28 -10.95 13.01
CA ASP A 210 -15.93 -12.22 13.66
C ASP A 210 -14.41 -12.41 13.79
N LEU A 211 -13.64 -12.08 12.74
CA LEU A 211 -12.18 -12.07 12.81
C LEU A 211 -11.68 -11.12 13.92
N SER A 212 -12.24 -9.91 14.01
CA SER A 212 -11.88 -8.95 15.05
C SER A 212 -12.21 -9.45 16.47
N ARG A 213 -13.37 -10.10 16.65
CA ARG A 213 -13.78 -10.74 17.92
C ARG A 213 -12.87 -11.90 18.32
N ARG A 214 -12.30 -12.62 17.34
CA ARG A 214 -11.28 -13.67 17.52
C ARG A 214 -9.85 -13.14 17.67
N ASP A 215 -9.72 -11.84 17.91
CA ASP A 215 -8.46 -11.11 18.10
C ASP A 215 -7.49 -11.16 16.91
N PHE A 216 -8.00 -11.39 15.70
CA PHE A 216 -7.21 -11.15 14.50
C PHE A 216 -7.14 -9.65 14.22
N LYS A 217 -5.90 -9.14 14.12
CA LYS A 217 -5.60 -7.76 13.76
C LYS A 217 -4.98 -7.73 12.37
N LEU A 218 -5.55 -6.91 11.48
CA LEU A 218 -4.99 -6.67 10.16
C LEU A 218 -3.64 -5.96 10.31
N VAL A 219 -2.59 -6.52 9.72
CA VAL A 219 -1.24 -5.93 9.74
C VAL A 219 -0.73 -5.52 8.37
N TRP A 220 -1.31 -6.07 7.31
CA TRP A 220 -0.95 -5.74 5.94
C TRP A 220 -2.09 -6.08 4.99
N PHE A 221 -2.18 -5.33 3.89
CA PHE A 221 -3.02 -5.68 2.76
C PHE A 221 -2.23 -5.47 1.46
N ASP A 222 -2.63 -6.20 0.43
CA ASP A 222 -2.01 -6.13 -0.89
C ASP A 222 -3.09 -6.25 -1.96
N ILE A 223 -2.90 -5.58 -3.09
CA ILE A 223 -3.71 -5.81 -4.28
C ILE A 223 -2.83 -6.50 -5.31
N PRO A 224 -2.89 -7.85 -5.41
CA PRO A 224 -2.10 -8.57 -6.38
C PRO A 224 -2.36 -8.05 -7.79
N TYR A 225 -1.31 -7.74 -8.56
CA TYR A 225 -1.45 -7.22 -9.93
C TYR A 225 -2.30 -8.11 -10.83
N SER A 226 -2.21 -9.43 -10.64
CA SER A 226 -3.06 -10.42 -11.31
C SER A 226 -4.57 -10.23 -11.11
N CYS A 227 -4.96 -9.52 -10.07
CA CYS A 227 -6.35 -9.21 -9.78
C CYS A 227 -6.81 -7.94 -10.47
N VAL A 228 -5.92 -7.15 -11.07
CA VAL A 228 -6.29 -5.95 -11.82
C VAL A 228 -6.68 -6.36 -13.24
N PRO A 229 -7.93 -6.13 -13.68
CA PRO A 229 -8.35 -6.46 -15.05
C PRO A 229 -7.52 -5.68 -16.07
N PHE A 230 -7.08 -6.35 -17.14
CA PHE A 230 -6.23 -5.75 -18.18
C PHE A 230 -6.83 -4.46 -18.80
N PHE A 231 -8.15 -4.39 -18.91
CA PHE A 231 -8.87 -3.26 -19.51
C PHE A 231 -9.31 -2.18 -18.49
N ASN A 232 -9.22 -2.45 -17.17
CA ASN A 232 -9.62 -1.52 -16.12
C ASN A 232 -8.62 -1.53 -14.97
N ASN A 233 -7.65 -0.61 -15.03
CA ASN A 233 -6.64 -0.44 -13.98
C ASN A 233 -7.14 0.40 -12.79
N ARG A 234 -8.44 0.71 -12.68
CA ARG A 234 -9.03 1.44 -11.54
C ARG A 234 -9.74 0.53 -10.55
N GLU A 235 -9.95 -0.73 -10.90
CA GLU A 235 -10.63 -1.72 -10.07
C GLU A 235 -9.73 -2.92 -9.79
N SER A 236 -10.03 -3.63 -8.71
CA SER A 236 -9.39 -4.92 -8.43
C SER A 236 -10.43 -5.99 -8.29
N SER A 237 -10.13 -7.14 -8.87
CA SER A 237 -10.88 -8.36 -8.68
C SER A 237 -10.41 -9.18 -7.46
N CYS A 238 -9.56 -8.65 -6.58
CA CYS A 238 -9.31 -9.26 -5.26
C CYS A 238 -8.53 -8.32 -4.34
N ILE A 239 -8.48 -8.67 -3.06
CA ILE A 239 -7.55 -8.13 -2.07
C ILE A 239 -6.96 -9.27 -1.24
N SER A 240 -5.67 -9.18 -0.93
CA SER A 240 -4.97 -10.08 -0.03
C SER A 240 -4.79 -9.39 1.31
N LEU A 241 -5.15 -10.05 2.40
CA LEU A 241 -5.16 -9.52 3.76
C LEU A 241 -4.30 -10.41 4.64
N SER A 242 -3.42 -9.80 5.42
CA SER A 242 -2.55 -10.49 6.38
C SER A 242 -2.98 -10.11 7.79
N TYR A 243 -3.46 -11.09 8.54
CA TYR A 243 -3.88 -10.93 9.93
C TYR A 243 -2.93 -11.64 10.88
N VAL A 244 -2.73 -11.07 12.06
CA VAL A 244 -2.04 -11.72 13.19
C VAL A 244 -2.96 -11.81 14.40
N ARG A 245 -2.81 -12.83 15.24
CA ARG A 245 -3.52 -12.95 16.51
C ARG A 245 -2.63 -12.52 17.67
N VAL A 246 -2.91 -11.33 18.22
CA VAL A 246 -2.02 -10.63 19.17
C VAL A 246 -1.95 -11.33 20.53
N ASN A 247 -3.07 -11.88 21.04
CA ASN A 247 -3.13 -12.55 22.35
C ASN A 247 -2.82 -14.05 22.32
N SER A 248 -2.21 -14.59 21.26
CA SER A 248 -1.71 -15.97 21.28
C SER A 248 -0.58 -16.14 22.31
N LYS A 249 -0.49 -17.30 22.97
CA LYS A 249 0.54 -17.61 24.01
C LYS A 249 1.97 -17.29 23.56
N LEU A 250 2.27 -17.40 22.26
CA LEU A 250 3.59 -17.08 21.69
C LEU A 250 3.69 -15.67 21.08
N GLY A 251 2.57 -15.06 20.66
CA GLY A 251 2.56 -13.65 20.23
C GLY A 251 3.08 -12.72 21.33
N GLN A 252 2.73 -13.02 22.59
CA GLN A 252 3.28 -12.32 23.76
C GLN A 252 4.79 -12.54 23.96
N PHE A 253 5.34 -13.66 23.49
CA PHE A 253 6.76 -14.03 23.67
C PHE A 253 7.67 -13.35 22.62
N LEU A 254 7.27 -13.34 21.34
CA LEU A 254 8.07 -12.74 20.25
C LEU A 254 8.04 -11.20 20.27
N VAL A 255 6.97 -10.57 20.77
CA VAL A 255 6.89 -9.11 20.96
C VAL A 255 7.98 -8.58 21.92
N LYS A 256 8.50 -9.44 22.81
CA LYS A 256 9.59 -9.08 23.73
C LYS A 256 10.99 -9.16 23.11
N THR A 257 11.17 -9.88 22.01
CA THR A 257 12.46 -10.10 21.38
C THR A 257 12.63 -9.19 20.16
N ASP A 258 13.39 -8.13 20.36
CA ASP A 258 13.84 -7.14 19.37
C ASP A 258 12.83 -6.05 18.97
N THR A 259 12.67 -5.10 19.89
CA THR A 259 11.94 -3.85 19.68
C THR A 259 12.76 -2.75 19.00
N ARG A 260 13.93 -3.05 18.41
CA ARG A 260 14.74 -2.01 17.73
C ARG A 260 14.23 -1.79 16.30
N SER A 261 14.02 -0.53 15.92
CA SER A 261 13.87 -0.18 14.50
C SER A 261 15.13 -0.63 13.76
N LEU A 262 15.00 -1.22 12.57
CA LEU A 262 16.16 -1.51 11.73
C LEU A 262 16.84 -0.19 11.35
N VAL A 263 17.87 0.19 12.09
CA VAL A 263 18.71 1.36 11.82
C VAL A 263 19.91 0.89 11.03
N LEU A 264 20.11 1.48 9.85
CA LEU A 264 21.28 1.22 9.05
C LEU A 264 22.55 1.64 9.82
N PRO A 265 23.64 0.85 9.77
CA PRO A 265 24.86 1.15 10.51
C PRO A 265 25.49 2.48 10.06
N SER A 266 26.35 3.08 10.88
CA SER A 266 27.07 4.30 10.50
C SER A 266 28.09 4.02 9.39
N PRO A 267 28.37 4.97 8.47
CA PRO A 267 29.22 4.79 7.28
C PRO A 267 30.56 4.08 7.52
N GLU A 268 31.15 4.23 8.70
CA GLU A 268 32.44 3.66 9.09
C GLU A 268 32.39 2.12 9.10
N ILE A 269 31.26 1.54 9.54
CA ILE A 269 31.04 0.08 9.60
C ILE A 269 30.86 -0.50 8.19
N TRP A 270 30.47 0.31 7.21
CA TRP A 270 30.21 -0.17 5.83
C TRP A 270 31.48 -0.60 5.12
N VAL A 271 32.64 -0.08 5.55
CA VAL A 271 33.94 -0.48 5.02
C VAL A 271 34.16 -1.98 5.22
N GLU A 272 33.63 -2.55 6.31
CA GLU A 272 33.74 -3.98 6.66
C GLU A 272 32.83 -4.89 5.81
N PHE A 273 31.81 -4.33 5.14
CA PHE A 273 30.95 -5.08 4.23
C PHE A 273 31.69 -5.39 2.94
N SER A 274 32.47 -6.48 2.93
CA SER A 274 33.21 -6.96 1.76
C SER A 274 32.32 -7.75 0.79
N ARG A 275 31.21 -8.33 1.28
CA ARG A 275 30.30 -9.18 0.48
C ARG A 275 29.16 -8.38 -0.12
N ILE A 276 29.09 -8.34 -1.45
CA ILE A 276 28.05 -7.58 -2.18
C ILE A 276 26.64 -8.14 -1.95
N GLU A 277 26.51 -9.45 -1.72
CA GLU A 277 25.24 -10.11 -1.42
C GLU A 277 24.68 -9.68 -0.07
N ALA A 278 25.55 -9.43 0.93
CA ALA A 278 25.13 -8.92 2.24
C ALA A 278 24.57 -7.50 2.14
N VAL A 279 25.24 -6.64 1.36
CA VAL A 279 24.80 -5.27 1.07
C VAL A 279 23.45 -5.28 0.35
N ARG A 280 23.29 -6.10 -0.69
CA ARG A 280 22.01 -6.23 -1.42
C ARG A 280 20.90 -6.77 -0.54
N SER A 281 21.19 -7.74 0.31
CA SER A 281 20.20 -8.31 1.24
C SER A 281 19.77 -7.26 2.27
N LEU A 282 20.70 -6.50 2.85
CA LEU A 282 20.38 -5.40 3.76
C LEU A 282 19.55 -4.30 3.07
N TYR A 283 19.85 -3.97 1.82
CA TYR A 283 19.05 -3.03 1.03
C TYR A 283 17.59 -3.47 0.90
N HIS A 284 17.36 -4.70 0.45
CA HIS A 284 15.98 -5.21 0.31
C HIS A 284 15.29 -5.40 1.66
N GLU A 285 16.03 -5.79 2.72
CA GLU A 285 15.50 -5.87 4.07
C GLU A 285 15.03 -4.51 4.57
N TYR A 286 15.87 -3.48 4.41
CA TYR A 286 15.56 -2.14 4.85
C TYR A 286 14.33 -1.57 4.14
N LEU A 287 14.25 -1.73 2.82
CA LEU A 287 13.09 -1.29 2.03
C LEU A 287 11.80 -2.04 2.37
N SER A 288 11.88 -3.24 2.96
CA SER A 288 10.71 -4.03 3.39
C SER A 288 10.48 -3.98 4.91
N THR A 289 11.16 -3.08 5.62
CA THR A 289 10.95 -2.86 7.05
C THR A 289 10.12 -1.59 7.26
N VAL A 290 8.90 -1.76 7.76
CA VAL A 290 8.02 -0.67 8.17
C VAL A 290 8.55 -0.07 9.47
N GLN A 291 8.70 1.25 9.47
CA GLN A 291 9.29 2.04 10.54
C GLN A 291 8.28 2.98 11.20
N PHE A 292 7.14 3.19 10.56
CA PHE A 292 6.06 4.04 11.03
C PHE A 292 4.70 3.38 10.75
N HIS A 293 3.81 3.42 11.73
CA HIS A 293 2.48 2.85 11.60
C HIS A 293 1.51 3.90 11.06
N CYS A 294 1.33 3.92 9.73
CA CYS A 294 0.20 4.60 9.11
C CYS A 294 -1.00 3.65 9.10
N LYS A 295 -2.09 4.01 9.78
CA LYS A 295 -3.26 3.14 9.92
C LYS A 295 -4.08 3.11 8.64
N HIS A 296 -4.31 4.27 8.05
CA HIS A 296 -5.08 4.42 6.82
C HIS A 296 -4.14 4.66 5.65
N VAL A 297 -3.80 3.58 4.94
CA VAL A 297 -3.04 3.67 3.69
C VAL A 297 -4.04 3.65 2.53
N VAL A 298 -3.99 4.68 1.69
CA VAL A 298 -4.92 4.84 0.57
C VAL A 298 -4.15 4.91 -0.73
N ARG A 299 -4.43 3.98 -1.65
CA ARG A 299 -3.87 3.98 -2.99
C ARG A 299 -4.63 4.97 -3.89
N MET A 300 -3.93 5.99 -4.37
CA MET A 300 -4.44 7.02 -5.27
C MET A 300 -4.00 6.76 -6.71
N GLY A 301 -4.88 6.99 -7.68
CA GLY A 301 -4.62 6.73 -9.09
C GLY A 301 -5.04 5.32 -9.52
N LYS A 302 -4.25 4.70 -10.40
CA LYS A 302 -4.45 3.31 -10.80
C LYS A 302 -4.22 2.35 -9.62
N VAL A 303 -4.77 1.16 -9.73
CA VAL A 303 -4.59 0.06 -8.77
C VAL A 303 -3.26 -0.62 -9.00
N SER A 304 -2.88 -0.79 -10.26
CA SER A 304 -1.59 -1.31 -10.69
C SER A 304 -0.59 -0.14 -10.84
N ASP A 305 0.33 -0.29 -11.77
CA ASP A 305 1.35 0.70 -12.13
C ASP A 305 0.74 2.09 -12.42
N GLY A 306 1.43 3.14 -11.97
CA GLY A 306 0.96 4.54 -11.97
C GLY A 306 0.15 4.98 -10.73
N GLY A 307 -0.24 4.04 -9.86
CA GLY A 307 -0.87 4.33 -8.57
C GLY A 307 0.12 4.46 -7.41
N TRP A 308 -0.23 5.22 -6.38
CA TRP A 308 0.66 5.46 -5.23
C TRP A 308 -0.07 5.43 -3.89
N ASP A 309 0.59 4.84 -2.89
CA ASP A 309 0.07 4.68 -1.54
C ASP A 309 0.40 5.90 -0.67
N VAL A 310 -0.65 6.53 -0.12
CA VAL A 310 -0.57 7.75 0.67
C VAL A 310 -0.98 7.46 2.10
N CYS A 311 -0.25 8.03 3.07
CA CYS A 311 -0.67 7.95 4.46
C CYS A 311 -1.80 8.94 4.73
N HIS A 312 -3.03 8.45 4.76
CA HIS A 312 -4.22 9.26 4.95
C HIS A 312 -4.32 9.84 6.37
N ASP A 313 -3.75 9.18 7.39
CA ASP A 313 -3.68 9.67 8.78
C ASP A 313 -3.14 11.09 8.91
N TYR A 314 -2.34 11.56 7.95
CA TYR A 314 -1.76 12.90 7.99
C TYR A 314 -2.25 13.78 6.85
N MET A 315 -3.22 13.33 6.04
CA MET A 315 -3.79 14.12 4.95
C MET A 315 -4.92 15.07 5.40
N PHE A 316 -5.06 15.36 6.72
CA PHE A 316 -6.07 16.30 7.20
C PHE A 316 -5.94 17.65 6.52
N MET A 317 -7.10 18.16 6.10
CA MET A 317 -7.21 19.24 5.12
C MET A 317 -6.44 20.47 5.59
N PRO A 318 -5.54 21.02 4.77
CA PRO A 318 -5.15 22.42 4.90
C PRO A 318 -6.41 23.28 4.89
N SER A 319 -6.38 24.40 5.62
CA SER A 319 -7.46 25.39 5.57
C SER A 319 -7.89 25.65 4.12
N PRO A 320 -9.18 25.82 3.80
CA PRO A 320 -9.63 26.26 2.48
C PRO A 320 -8.91 27.52 1.96
N THR A 321 -8.34 28.30 2.88
CA THR A 321 -7.56 29.52 2.60
C THR A 321 -6.08 29.28 2.30
N SER A 322 -5.58 28.05 2.41
CA SER A 322 -4.18 27.69 2.15
C SER A 322 -4.06 26.24 1.64
N PRO A 323 -4.49 25.95 0.40
CA PRO A 323 -4.43 24.61 -0.17
C PRO A 323 -3.00 24.06 -0.22
N CYS A 324 -2.85 22.77 0.03
CA CYS A 324 -1.58 22.03 -0.07
C CYS A 324 -1.03 22.06 -1.50
N ILE A 325 0.29 21.94 -1.62
CA ILE A 325 0.95 21.64 -2.89
C ILE A 325 1.51 20.22 -2.88
N ILE A 326 1.45 19.58 -4.04
CA ILE A 326 1.98 18.24 -4.29
C ILE A 326 2.83 18.31 -5.55
N TYR A 327 4.02 17.73 -5.51
CA TYR A 327 4.88 17.57 -6.67
C TYR A 327 4.87 16.10 -7.11
N SER A 328 4.67 15.86 -8.40
CA SER A 328 4.57 14.53 -8.99
C SER A 328 5.51 14.42 -10.19
N PHE A 329 6.69 13.83 -9.98
CA PHE A 329 7.70 13.65 -11.02
C PHE A 329 7.58 12.29 -11.71
N GLY A 330 7.80 12.30 -13.03
CA GLY A 330 7.66 11.18 -13.96
C GLY A 330 6.28 10.55 -13.88
N ILE A 331 5.35 11.13 -14.65
CA ILE A 331 3.96 10.68 -14.67
C ILE A 331 3.65 9.82 -15.89
N GLN A 332 4.50 9.81 -16.92
CA GLN A 332 4.38 8.98 -18.12
C GLN A 332 2.99 9.02 -18.79
N ASN A 333 2.39 10.22 -18.91
CA ASN A 333 1.01 10.45 -19.39
C ASN A 333 -0.11 9.93 -18.46
N ASP A 334 0.22 9.45 -17.27
CA ASP A 334 -0.73 8.97 -16.28
C ASP A 334 -1.00 10.01 -15.19
N PHE A 335 -2.03 10.83 -15.43
CA PHE A 335 -2.54 11.77 -14.42
C PHE A 335 -3.52 11.15 -13.42
N SER A 336 -3.61 9.82 -13.32
CA SER A 336 -4.58 9.18 -12.44
C SER A 336 -4.34 9.54 -10.97
N PHE A 337 -3.11 9.43 -10.49
CA PHE A 337 -2.70 9.83 -9.15
C PHE A 337 -2.98 11.32 -8.92
N ASP A 338 -2.50 12.17 -9.83
CA ASP A 338 -2.58 13.63 -9.75
C ASP A 338 -4.02 14.12 -9.67
N ASN A 339 -4.90 13.55 -10.48
CA ASN A 339 -6.33 13.84 -10.45
C ASN A 339 -6.99 13.35 -9.16
N ASP A 340 -6.73 12.11 -8.75
CA ASP A 340 -7.36 11.53 -7.55
C ASP A 340 -6.97 12.29 -6.29
N ILE A 341 -5.68 12.60 -6.12
CA ILE A 341 -5.18 13.30 -4.93
C ILE A 341 -5.69 14.74 -4.87
N SER A 342 -5.73 15.43 -6.02
CA SER A 342 -6.32 16.76 -6.16
C SER A 342 -7.82 16.75 -5.82
N ASN A 343 -8.57 15.81 -6.38
CA ASN A 343 -10.02 15.74 -6.18
C ASN A 343 -10.39 15.32 -4.75
N THR A 344 -9.56 14.48 -4.11
CA THR A 344 -9.82 13.99 -2.75
C THR A 344 -9.52 15.05 -1.70
N TYR A 345 -8.36 15.71 -1.80
CA TYR A 345 -7.85 16.60 -0.75
C TYR A 345 -7.86 18.09 -1.12
N GLY A 346 -8.16 18.42 -2.37
CA GLY A 346 -8.22 19.80 -2.85
C GLY A 346 -6.85 20.47 -3.03
N CYS A 347 -5.75 19.71 -3.00
CA CYS A 347 -4.38 20.21 -3.22
C CYS A 347 -4.18 20.69 -4.66
N TYR A 348 -3.26 21.64 -4.83
CA TYR A 348 -2.65 21.89 -6.13
C TYR A 348 -1.59 20.83 -6.41
N VAL A 349 -1.60 20.27 -7.62
CA VAL A 349 -0.66 19.27 -8.07
C VAL A 349 0.15 19.83 -9.23
N PHE A 350 1.46 19.78 -9.09
CA PHE A 350 2.43 20.16 -10.11
C PHE A 350 3.09 18.88 -10.60
N SER A 351 2.70 18.44 -11.79
CA SER A 351 3.15 17.23 -12.46
C SER A 351 4.29 17.56 -13.42
N PHE A 352 5.32 16.73 -13.46
CA PHE A 352 6.56 16.99 -14.18
C PHE A 352 6.99 15.76 -14.96
N ASP A 353 7.15 15.88 -16.27
CA ASP A 353 7.70 14.79 -17.08
C ASP A 353 8.31 15.31 -18.39
N PRO A 354 9.63 15.20 -18.60
CA PRO A 354 10.26 15.67 -19.83
C PRO A 354 10.06 14.70 -21.02
N SER A 355 9.54 13.50 -20.78
CA SER A 355 9.39 12.43 -21.77
C SER A 355 8.08 12.47 -22.55
N MET A 356 7.07 13.18 -22.04
CA MET A 356 5.72 13.18 -22.64
C MET A 356 5.63 13.89 -23.99
N GLY A 357 6.60 14.74 -24.33
CA GLY A 357 6.64 15.42 -25.63
C GLY A 357 5.53 16.46 -25.85
N VAL A 358 4.88 16.93 -24.77
CA VAL A 358 3.88 18.00 -24.79
C VAL A 358 4.40 19.23 -24.05
N SER A 359 3.90 20.43 -24.37
CA SER A 359 4.29 21.65 -23.64
C SER A 359 3.64 21.72 -22.26
N ASP A 360 4.16 22.62 -21.43
CA ASP A 360 3.51 23.02 -20.18
C ASP A 360 2.05 23.38 -20.44
N HIS A 361 1.15 22.88 -19.58
CA HIS A 361 -0.28 23.15 -19.71
C HIS A 361 -0.99 22.92 -18.38
N ARG A 362 -2.19 23.48 -18.27
CA ARG A 362 -3.10 23.18 -17.17
C ARG A 362 -3.94 21.96 -17.54
N HIS A 363 -3.67 20.83 -16.92
CA HIS A 363 -4.40 19.57 -17.16
C HIS A 363 -5.82 19.62 -16.57
N SER A 364 -5.98 20.19 -15.37
CA SER A 364 -7.29 20.41 -14.74
C SER A 364 -7.28 21.64 -13.83
N GLU A 365 -8.39 21.93 -13.14
CA GLU A 365 -8.50 23.13 -12.29
C GLU A 365 -7.34 23.28 -11.31
N LYS A 366 -6.85 22.18 -10.73
CA LYS A 366 -5.76 22.21 -9.73
C LYS A 366 -4.57 21.34 -10.11
N VAL A 367 -4.53 20.79 -11.33
CA VAL A 367 -3.42 19.96 -11.81
C VAL A 367 -2.73 20.67 -12.97
N TYR A 368 -1.45 20.97 -12.79
CA TYR A 368 -0.59 21.63 -13.77
C TYR A 368 0.48 20.66 -14.23
N PHE A 369 0.80 20.69 -15.52
CA PHE A 369 1.85 19.90 -16.11
C PHE A 369 2.99 20.78 -16.61
N TYR A 370 4.22 20.32 -16.36
CA TYR A 370 5.46 20.93 -16.84
C TYR A 370 6.32 19.91 -17.58
N ASN A 371 6.78 20.27 -18.77
CA ASN A 371 7.74 19.51 -19.55
C ASN A 371 9.16 19.73 -19.01
N LYS A 372 9.39 19.22 -17.81
CA LYS A 372 10.64 19.36 -17.08
C LYS A 372 10.89 18.13 -16.24
N GLY A 373 12.13 17.66 -16.18
CA GLY A 373 12.53 16.57 -15.30
C GLY A 373 13.30 17.04 -14.07
N LEU A 374 13.45 16.12 -13.12
CA LEU A 374 14.20 16.35 -11.89
C LEU A 374 15.62 15.79 -11.99
N TYR A 375 16.60 16.58 -11.58
CA TYR A 375 18.01 16.22 -11.57
C TYR A 375 18.72 16.93 -10.40
N ASN A 376 20.06 16.92 -10.36
CA ASN A 376 20.82 17.61 -9.32
C ASN A 376 21.13 19.08 -9.63
N LYS A 377 20.82 19.57 -10.83
CA LYS A 377 21.05 20.95 -11.29
C LYS A 377 20.25 21.22 -12.55
N GLU A 378 20.14 22.49 -12.92
CA GLU A 378 19.65 22.89 -14.24
C GLU A 378 20.58 22.34 -15.33
N THR A 379 20.01 21.59 -16.27
CA THR A 379 20.76 20.98 -17.38
C THR A 379 19.82 20.53 -18.48
N VAL A 380 20.37 20.28 -19.67
CA VAL A 380 19.67 19.55 -20.74
C VAL A 380 20.30 18.16 -20.87
N VAL A 381 19.48 17.12 -20.82
CA VAL A 381 19.92 15.73 -21.00
C VAL A 381 19.42 15.22 -22.33
N LYS A 382 20.33 14.73 -23.18
CA LYS A 382 19.96 14.05 -24.43
C LYS A 382 19.50 12.62 -24.13
N ARG A 383 18.28 12.25 -24.52
CA ARG A 383 17.74 10.89 -24.42
C ARG A 383 17.23 10.44 -25.78
N LYS A 384 17.85 9.41 -26.35
CA LYS A 384 17.59 8.98 -27.74
C LYS A 384 17.66 10.21 -28.68
N ASN A 385 16.55 10.55 -29.34
CA ASN A 385 16.44 11.67 -30.28
C ASN A 385 15.72 12.90 -29.68
N THR A 386 15.57 12.96 -28.36
CA THR A 386 14.93 14.09 -27.66
C THR A 386 15.88 14.75 -26.66
N TYR A 387 15.60 16.02 -26.34
CA TYR A 387 16.32 16.81 -25.36
C TYR A 387 15.39 17.10 -24.20
N TRP A 388 15.80 16.70 -23.01
CA TRP A 388 15.02 16.85 -21.79
C TRP A 388 15.58 17.98 -20.96
N HIS A 389 14.77 18.99 -20.71
CA HIS A 389 15.09 20.07 -19.77
C HIS A 389 14.92 19.53 -18.36
N MET A 390 15.98 19.61 -17.57
CA MET A 390 16.02 19.10 -16.20
C MET A 390 16.41 20.22 -15.24
N ASP A 391 16.02 20.08 -13.98
CA ASP A 391 16.39 21.02 -12.94
C ASP A 391 16.42 20.37 -11.55
N SER A 392 17.06 21.04 -10.60
CA SER A 392 17.02 20.68 -9.18
C SER A 392 15.67 21.02 -8.54
N LEU A 393 15.33 20.36 -7.43
CA LEU A 393 14.10 20.68 -6.69
C LEU A 393 14.12 22.14 -6.21
N ASP A 394 15.28 22.60 -5.76
CA ASP A 394 15.59 23.99 -5.42
C ASP A 394 15.19 24.97 -6.54
N GLY A 395 15.59 24.67 -7.78
CA GLY A 395 15.38 25.52 -8.95
C GLY A 395 13.91 25.56 -9.32
N ILE A 396 13.26 24.39 -9.32
CA ILE A 396 11.83 24.24 -9.59
C ILE A 396 11.00 25.00 -8.56
N ARG A 397 11.33 24.88 -7.26
CA ARG A 397 10.62 25.64 -6.21
C ARG A 397 10.80 27.15 -6.38
N LYS A 398 11.97 27.63 -6.80
CA LYS A 398 12.18 29.06 -7.11
C LYS A 398 11.32 29.51 -8.30
N GLN A 399 11.33 28.77 -9.40
CA GLN A 399 10.57 29.09 -10.61
C GLN A 399 9.05 29.13 -10.37
N LEU A 400 8.54 28.27 -9.48
CA LEU A 400 7.13 28.23 -9.10
C LEU A 400 6.78 29.11 -7.90
N ASN A 401 7.74 29.87 -7.34
CA ASN A 401 7.56 30.69 -6.14
C ASN A 401 7.10 29.88 -4.90
N HIS A 402 7.55 28.64 -4.76
CA HIS A 402 7.24 27.73 -3.66
C HIS A 402 8.41 27.54 -2.67
N VAL A 403 9.39 28.46 -2.63
CA VAL A 403 10.59 28.33 -1.78
C VAL A 403 10.24 28.20 -0.29
N GLN A 404 9.18 28.86 0.16
CA GLN A 404 8.72 28.84 1.56
C GLN A 404 7.42 28.05 1.75
N THR A 405 6.95 27.35 0.71
CA THR A 405 5.68 26.61 0.76
C THR A 405 5.94 25.13 1.05
N PRO A 406 5.51 24.60 2.21
CA PRO A 406 5.69 23.19 2.53
C PRO A 406 5.05 22.29 1.47
N ILE A 407 5.74 21.20 1.14
CA ILE A 407 5.25 20.22 0.16
C ILE A 407 4.54 19.10 0.93
N LYS A 408 3.24 18.91 0.63
CA LYS A 408 2.45 17.87 1.28
C LYS A 408 2.92 16.48 0.85
N ILE A 409 3.12 16.29 -0.45
CA ILE A 409 3.63 15.06 -1.04
C ILE A 409 4.65 15.40 -2.13
N LEU A 410 5.83 14.80 -2.02
CA LEU A 410 6.80 14.72 -3.12
C LEU A 410 6.80 13.29 -3.66
N LYS A 411 6.17 13.07 -4.82
CA LYS A 411 6.21 11.80 -5.57
C LYS A 411 7.36 11.84 -6.59
N MET A 412 8.15 10.78 -6.66
CA MET A 412 9.28 10.64 -7.58
C MET A 412 9.36 9.23 -8.18
N ASP A 413 9.18 9.13 -9.48
CA ASP A 413 9.53 7.97 -10.29
C ASP A 413 10.15 8.52 -11.57
N ILE A 414 11.49 8.50 -11.66
CA ILE A 414 12.25 9.27 -12.65
C ILE A 414 13.41 8.46 -13.24
N GLU A 415 13.22 7.15 -13.33
CA GLU A 415 14.03 6.21 -14.10
C GLU A 415 15.54 6.34 -13.80
N HIS A 416 15.94 5.95 -12.59
CA HIS A 416 17.29 6.01 -12.02
C HIS A 416 17.79 7.41 -11.60
N SER A 417 17.13 8.49 -12.04
CA SER A 417 17.53 9.85 -11.65
C SER A 417 17.21 10.17 -10.18
N GLU A 418 16.51 9.26 -9.47
CA GLU A 418 16.17 9.40 -8.06
C GLU A 418 17.41 9.61 -7.21
N TRP A 419 18.45 8.80 -7.44
CA TRP A 419 19.63 8.74 -6.57
C TRP A 419 20.45 10.03 -6.63
N ILE A 420 20.69 10.54 -7.84
CA ILE A 420 21.47 11.77 -8.02
C ILE A 420 20.69 13.00 -7.55
N SER A 421 19.37 13.02 -7.79
CA SER A 421 18.48 14.08 -7.33
C SER A 421 18.39 14.09 -5.81
N LEU A 422 18.08 12.95 -5.18
CA LEU A 422 17.97 12.83 -3.72
C LEU A 422 19.23 13.27 -3.00
N LYS A 423 20.43 12.93 -3.52
CA LYS A 423 21.68 13.38 -2.92
C LYS A 423 21.68 14.91 -2.79
N GLN A 424 21.40 15.62 -3.88
CA GLN A 424 21.38 17.09 -3.88
C GLN A 424 20.22 17.66 -3.04
N ILE A 425 19.04 17.06 -3.10
CA ILE A 425 17.86 17.51 -2.33
C ILE A 425 18.14 17.41 -0.83
N ILE A 426 18.78 16.32 -0.38
CA ILE A 426 19.20 16.17 1.02
C ILE A 426 20.30 17.17 1.35
N ASP A 427 21.34 17.30 0.52
CA ASP A 427 22.46 18.23 0.73
C ASP A 427 21.99 19.69 0.88
N THR A 428 20.93 20.07 0.15
CA THR A 428 20.35 21.43 0.16
C THR A 428 19.17 21.61 1.11
N GLY A 429 18.85 20.60 1.91
CA GLY A 429 17.79 20.66 2.93
C GLY A 429 16.37 20.80 2.39
N GLN A 430 16.14 20.51 1.10
CA GLN A 430 14.84 20.72 0.43
C GLN A 430 13.76 19.71 0.86
N LEU A 431 14.11 18.70 1.67
CA LEU A 431 13.15 17.76 2.27
C LEU A 431 12.65 18.18 3.66
N ARG A 432 13.21 19.24 4.27
CA ARG A 432 12.88 19.61 5.66
C ARG A 432 11.40 19.93 5.86
N ASP A 433 10.75 20.47 4.84
CA ASP A 433 9.33 20.85 4.81
C ASP A 433 8.50 19.97 3.86
N VAL A 434 9.00 18.77 3.56
CA VAL A 434 8.26 17.73 2.83
C VAL A 434 7.67 16.77 3.85
N GLU A 435 6.33 16.66 3.87
CA GLU A 435 5.63 15.80 4.83
C GLU A 435 5.68 14.31 4.44
N GLN A 436 5.32 13.99 3.20
CA GLN A 436 5.39 12.63 2.65
C GLN A 436 6.29 12.59 1.41
N LEU A 437 7.17 11.60 1.37
CA LEU A 437 8.04 11.31 0.23
C LEU A 437 7.65 9.94 -0.33
N LEU A 438 7.18 9.90 -1.57
CA LEU A 438 6.80 8.68 -2.27
C LEU A 438 7.80 8.49 -3.41
N ILE A 439 8.53 7.39 -3.44
CA ILE A 439 9.62 7.22 -4.41
C ILE A 439 9.75 5.80 -4.91
N GLU A 440 9.98 5.63 -6.21
CA GLU A 440 10.37 4.33 -6.78
C GLU A 440 11.90 4.23 -6.85
N PHE A 441 12.48 3.36 -6.03
CA PHE A 441 13.92 3.14 -6.05
C PHE A 441 14.34 2.14 -7.12
N HIS A 442 14.99 2.66 -8.16
CA HIS A 442 15.51 1.90 -9.29
C HIS A 442 16.92 1.30 -9.07
N GLY A 443 17.09 0.06 -9.49
CA GLY A 443 18.35 -0.69 -9.54
C GLY A 443 18.66 -1.55 -8.31
N ASN A 444 19.79 -2.25 -8.36
CA ASN A 444 20.25 -3.12 -7.26
C ASN A 444 20.75 -2.30 -6.07
N GLY A 445 20.69 -2.88 -4.87
CA GLY A 445 21.29 -2.30 -3.66
C GLY A 445 22.81 -2.25 -3.72
N ASP A 446 23.38 -1.13 -3.27
CA ASP A 446 24.81 -0.91 -3.07
C ASP A 446 25.04 0.00 -1.85
N LYS A 447 26.31 0.21 -1.48
CA LYS A 447 26.66 1.02 -0.31
C LYS A 447 26.22 2.49 -0.45
N ALA A 448 26.30 3.07 -1.65
CA ALA A 448 25.94 4.47 -1.88
C ALA A 448 24.43 4.69 -1.71
N LYS A 449 23.61 3.77 -2.21
CA LYS A 449 22.15 3.80 -2.06
C LYS A 449 21.72 3.63 -0.62
N LEU A 450 22.36 2.71 0.10
CA LEU A 450 22.10 2.53 1.52
C LEU A 450 22.51 3.76 2.36
N MET A 451 23.58 4.45 1.97
CA MET A 451 23.95 5.72 2.58
C MET A 451 22.88 6.80 2.35
N ILE A 452 22.25 6.86 1.18
CA ILE A 452 21.11 7.76 0.94
C ILE A 452 19.92 7.38 1.83
N LEU A 453 19.59 6.09 1.95
CA LEU A 453 18.51 5.60 2.81
C LEU A 453 18.75 5.91 4.30
N LYS A 454 20.00 5.77 4.77
CA LYS A 454 20.44 6.19 6.10
C LYS A 454 20.22 7.69 6.29
N ARG A 455 20.65 8.51 5.33
CA ARG A 455 20.49 9.97 5.41
C ARG A 455 19.03 10.40 5.45
N LEU A 456 18.14 9.73 4.70
CA LEU A 456 16.69 9.94 4.80
C LEU A 456 16.18 9.62 6.22
N TYR A 457 16.61 8.50 6.81
CA TYR A 457 16.27 8.16 8.18
C TYR A 457 16.76 9.21 9.19
N ASP A 458 18.00 9.68 9.03
CA ASP A 458 18.65 10.63 9.93
C ASP A 458 17.99 12.02 9.90
N ILE A 459 17.34 12.40 8.79
CA ILE A 459 16.58 13.66 8.67
C ILE A 459 15.07 13.49 8.94
N GLY A 460 14.67 12.36 9.54
CA GLY A 460 13.30 12.18 10.05
C GLY A 460 12.35 11.38 9.16
N PHE A 461 12.78 10.87 8.00
CA PHE A 461 11.88 10.02 7.19
C PHE A 461 11.78 8.60 7.75
N ARG A 462 10.56 8.06 7.79
CA ARG A 462 10.26 6.69 8.22
C ARG A 462 9.40 6.02 7.17
N ILE A 463 9.76 4.80 6.77
CA ILE A 463 8.95 4.00 5.84
C ILE A 463 7.64 3.62 6.53
N PHE A 464 6.50 3.93 5.92
CA PHE A 464 5.19 3.47 6.40
C PHE A 464 4.54 2.45 5.45
N TRP A 465 4.97 2.41 4.19
CA TRP A 465 4.45 1.48 3.19
C TRP A 465 5.50 1.16 2.12
N HIS A 466 5.39 -0.02 1.52
CA HIS A 466 6.26 -0.43 0.42
C HIS A 466 5.53 -1.35 -0.56
N HIS A 467 5.90 -1.27 -1.82
CA HIS A 467 5.39 -2.13 -2.87
C HIS A 467 6.51 -2.49 -3.86
N LYS A 468 6.52 -3.75 -4.30
CA LYS A 468 7.54 -4.26 -5.22
C LYS A 468 6.97 -4.24 -6.63
N ASN A 469 7.60 -3.49 -7.52
CA ASN A 469 7.16 -3.45 -8.91
C ASN A 469 7.34 -4.84 -9.55
N PRO A 470 6.27 -5.47 -10.07
CA PRO A 470 6.31 -6.80 -10.65
C PRO A 470 7.10 -6.87 -11.95
N TYR A 471 7.20 -5.78 -12.70
CA TYR A 471 7.92 -5.73 -13.98
C TYR A 471 9.44 -5.79 -13.80
N ALA A 472 9.93 -5.40 -12.60
CA ALA A 472 11.33 -5.48 -12.21
C ALA A 472 11.62 -6.64 -11.24
N ALA A 473 10.67 -7.57 -11.08
CA ALA A 473 10.78 -8.71 -10.19
C ALA A 473 11.89 -9.69 -10.61
N PHE A 474 12.62 -10.20 -9.62
CA PHE A 474 13.59 -11.27 -9.80
C PHE A 474 13.64 -12.17 -8.56
N TYR A 475 14.22 -13.36 -8.73
CA TYR A 475 14.40 -14.32 -7.64
C TYR A 475 15.88 -14.46 -7.34
N ASP A 476 16.25 -14.13 -6.12
CA ASP A 476 17.60 -14.28 -5.60
C ASP A 476 17.51 -15.10 -4.32
N ASP A 477 18.29 -16.18 -4.26
CA ASP A 477 18.21 -17.13 -3.15
C ASP A 477 16.80 -17.68 -2.85
N GLN A 478 15.94 -17.77 -3.88
CA GLN A 478 14.52 -18.14 -3.76
C GLN A 478 13.71 -17.16 -2.89
N ILE A 479 14.13 -15.90 -2.84
CA ILE A 479 13.37 -14.79 -2.25
C ILE A 479 12.96 -13.86 -3.39
N ALA A 480 11.68 -13.50 -3.44
CA ALA A 480 11.19 -12.59 -4.46
C ALA A 480 11.60 -11.14 -4.12
N ARG A 481 12.43 -10.58 -4.98
CA ARG A 481 12.97 -9.21 -4.91
C ARG A 481 12.52 -8.42 -6.12
N SER A 482 12.65 -7.10 -6.08
CA SER A 482 12.44 -6.26 -7.25
C SER A 482 13.55 -5.23 -7.39
N ARG A 483 13.95 -4.94 -8.64
CA ARG A 483 14.88 -3.85 -8.95
C ARG A 483 14.18 -2.50 -9.02
N ALA A 484 12.86 -2.45 -8.81
CA ALA A 484 12.11 -1.22 -8.67
C ALA A 484 11.13 -1.39 -7.49
N ASN A 485 11.24 -0.51 -6.50
CA ASN A 485 10.47 -0.61 -5.26
C ASN A 485 9.84 0.75 -4.97
N GLU A 486 8.52 0.81 -4.99
CA GLU A 486 7.72 1.97 -4.57
C GLU A 486 7.76 2.02 -3.03
N ILE A 487 8.37 3.05 -2.46
CA ILE A 487 8.52 3.24 -1.02
C ILE A 487 7.86 4.54 -0.60
N SER A 488 7.04 4.46 0.44
CA SER A 488 6.33 5.62 0.99
C SER A 488 6.86 5.96 2.37
N PHE A 489 7.34 7.19 2.51
CA PHE A 489 7.92 7.72 3.74
C PHE A 489 7.08 8.84 4.32
N ILE A 490 7.09 8.95 5.64
CA ILE A 490 6.55 10.08 6.40
C ILE A 490 7.69 10.78 7.13
N ASN A 491 7.68 12.11 7.17
CA ASN A 491 8.67 12.93 7.86
C ASN A 491 8.24 13.19 9.32
N VAL A 492 8.70 12.35 10.25
CA VAL A 492 8.29 12.45 11.66
C VAL A 492 8.84 13.69 12.36
N ASP A 493 9.97 14.23 11.90
CA ASP A 493 10.55 15.43 12.50
C ASP A 493 9.79 16.68 12.08
N PHE A 494 9.38 16.77 10.80
CA PHE A 494 8.49 17.82 10.33
C PHE A 494 7.13 17.77 11.05
N LEU A 495 6.51 16.59 11.18
CA LEU A 495 5.24 16.46 11.90
C LEU A 495 5.34 16.89 13.38
N ARG A 496 6.43 16.54 14.07
CA ARG A 496 6.67 17.02 15.45
C ARG A 496 6.83 18.54 15.51
N GLN A 497 7.54 19.13 14.56
CA GLN A 497 7.68 20.59 14.46
C GLN A 497 6.33 21.28 14.23
N GLN A 498 5.41 20.65 13.50
CA GLN A 498 4.05 21.13 13.30
C GLN A 498 3.08 20.77 14.46
N GLY A 499 3.53 19.99 15.45
CA GLY A 499 2.70 19.55 16.58
C GLY A 499 1.61 18.53 16.20
N THR A 500 1.77 17.82 15.08
CA THR A 500 0.78 16.87 14.55
C THR A 500 1.10 15.40 14.87
N LEU A 501 2.29 15.12 15.40
CA LEU A 501 2.74 13.83 15.95
C LEU A 501 3.06 13.98 17.43
#